data_AF-A0A938AT90-F1
#
_entry.id   AF-A0A938AT90-F1
#
_cell.length_a   1.000
_cell.length_b   1.000
_cell.length_c   1.000
_cell.angle_alpha   90.00
_cell.angle_beta   90.00
_cell.angle_gamma   90.00
#
_symmetry.space_group_name_H-M   'P 1'
#
loop_
_entity.id
_entity.type
_entity.pdbx_description
1 polymer ?
#
loop_
_entity_poly.entity_id
_entity_poly.type
_entity_poly.pdbx_seq_one_letter_code
_entity_poly.pdbx_strand_id
1 'polypeptide(L)'
;MIDLGRSRTRDAVVRELFAEPHVAFHVRGLARRTGEAVANVHRELRRLERAGWVVRSTDRNRVLYRVDEGHPLYAEMARLVAKTVGVSLVLAAALFDVPGVLYAALVDVADGPALGTAAPLHVLAVAETVDPPPPAAAALRPAGQWLDREIDLQVVGIEELRRRVGRGEPSVTRLLSRSRTPLVGDEHRLRALLGATAGD
;
A
#
# COMPACT_ATOMS: atom_id res chain seq x y z
N MET A 1 0.23 -23.64 -8.01
CA MET A 1 -0.27 -22.26 -8.19
C MET A 1 -0.04 -21.52 -6.89
N ILE A 2 0.78 -20.46 -6.90
CA ILE A 2 0.96 -19.65 -5.69
C ILE A 2 -0.36 -18.96 -5.43
N ASP A 3 -0.96 -19.20 -4.28
CA ASP A 3 -2.07 -18.39 -3.81
C ASP A 3 -1.50 -17.00 -3.47
N LEU A 4 -1.47 -16.10 -4.46
CA LEU A 4 -1.08 -14.70 -4.27
C LEU A 4 -2.10 -13.92 -3.42
N GLY A 5 -3.26 -14.52 -3.09
CA GLY A 5 -4.24 -13.92 -2.21
C GLY A 5 -3.83 -14.00 -0.74
N ARG A 6 -4.07 -12.91 0.01
CA ARG A 6 -4.17 -12.81 1.49
C ARG A 6 -2.94 -12.56 2.37
N SER A 7 -1.74 -12.31 1.85
CA SER A 7 -0.59 -11.93 2.73
C SER A 7 -0.16 -10.49 2.50
N ARG A 8 -0.57 -9.60 3.42
CA ARG A 8 -0.15 -8.19 3.43
C ARG A 8 1.37 -8.04 3.43
N THR A 9 2.08 -8.87 4.21
CA THR A 9 3.54 -8.86 4.25
C THR A 9 4.14 -9.25 2.90
N ARG A 10 3.55 -10.22 2.18
CA ARG A 10 4.02 -10.60 0.85
C ARG A 10 3.81 -9.47 -0.15
N ASP A 11 2.67 -8.80 -0.12
CA ASP A 11 2.38 -7.71 -1.06
C ASP A 11 3.37 -6.55 -0.85
N ALA A 12 3.65 -6.21 0.42
CA ALA A 12 4.67 -5.22 0.75
C ALA A 12 6.07 -5.65 0.26
N VAL A 13 6.46 -6.90 0.49
CA VAL A 13 7.74 -7.45 0.02
C VAL A 13 7.84 -7.44 -1.51
N VAL A 14 6.79 -7.85 -2.22
CA VAL A 14 6.74 -7.87 -3.69
C VAL A 14 6.86 -6.44 -4.24
N ARG A 15 6.14 -5.47 -3.66
CA ARG A 15 6.25 -4.07 -4.09
C ARG A 15 7.67 -3.53 -3.97
N GLU A 16 8.31 -3.72 -2.82
CA GLU A 16 9.69 -3.25 -2.59
C GLU A 16 10.69 -3.94 -3.53
N LEU A 17 10.55 -5.25 -3.73
CA LEU A 17 11.45 -6.01 -4.61
C LEU A 17 11.31 -5.62 -6.08
N PHE A 18 10.08 -5.45 -6.56
CA PHE A 18 9.81 -5.12 -7.96
C PHE A 18 9.94 -3.63 -8.27
N ALA A 19 10.02 -2.75 -7.26
CA ALA A 19 10.40 -1.35 -7.45
C ALA A 19 11.88 -1.20 -7.85
N GLU A 20 12.76 -2.07 -7.34
CA GLU A 20 14.20 -2.09 -7.62
C GLU A 20 14.66 -3.53 -7.95
N PRO A 21 14.24 -4.13 -9.08
CA PRO A 21 14.41 -5.57 -9.35
C PRO A 21 15.88 -6.01 -9.50
N HIS A 22 16.78 -5.08 -9.79
CA HIS A 22 18.22 -5.31 -9.89
C HIS A 22 18.94 -5.25 -8.54
N VAL A 23 18.28 -4.78 -7.47
CA VAL A 23 18.89 -4.61 -6.15
C VAL A 23 18.70 -5.86 -5.29
N ALA A 24 19.78 -6.31 -4.67
CA ALA A 24 19.75 -7.43 -3.73
C ALA A 24 19.56 -6.92 -2.29
N PHE A 25 18.48 -7.36 -1.64
CA PHE A 25 18.08 -6.92 -0.32
C PHE A 25 18.44 -7.92 0.76
N HIS A 26 18.99 -7.42 1.87
CA HIS A 26 19.06 -8.18 3.12
C HIS A 26 17.71 -8.17 3.83
N VAL A 27 17.32 -9.29 4.44
CA VAL A 27 16.01 -9.47 5.10
C VAL A 27 15.68 -8.36 6.11
N ARG A 28 16.65 -7.94 6.93
CA ARG A 28 16.45 -6.85 7.90
C ARG A 28 16.29 -5.47 7.24
N GLY A 29 16.94 -5.26 6.10
CA GLY A 29 16.79 -4.03 5.33
C GLY A 29 15.39 -3.94 4.73
N LEU A 30 14.94 -5.04 4.12
CA LEU A 30 13.61 -5.13 3.55
C LEU A 30 12.51 -4.99 4.61
N ALA A 31 12.68 -5.62 5.78
CA ALA A 31 11.76 -5.47 6.91
C ALA A 31 11.60 -4.02 7.39
N ARG A 32 12.67 -3.22 7.37
CA ARG A 32 12.57 -1.79 7.69
C ARG A 32 11.79 -1.01 6.62
N ARG A 33 12.02 -1.31 5.33
CA ARG A 33 11.33 -0.64 4.22
C ARG A 33 9.83 -0.97 4.20
N THR A 34 9.47 -2.24 4.44
CA THR A 34 8.07 -2.68 4.46
C THR A 34 7.34 -2.35 5.76
N GLY A 35 8.06 -2.06 6.85
CA GLY A 35 7.47 -1.88 8.19
C GLY A 35 6.98 -3.18 8.84
N GLU A 36 7.35 -4.34 8.28
CA GLU A 36 6.88 -5.66 8.70
C GLU A 36 7.89 -6.38 9.61
N ALA A 37 7.42 -7.33 10.43
CA ALA A 37 8.29 -8.11 11.29
C ALA A 37 9.31 -8.94 10.48
N VAL A 38 10.59 -8.94 10.89
CA VAL A 38 11.69 -9.64 10.20
C VAL A 38 11.38 -11.11 9.93
N ALA A 39 10.75 -11.80 10.89
CA ALA A 39 10.37 -13.21 10.74
C ALA A 39 9.32 -13.43 9.64
N ASN A 40 8.37 -12.50 9.49
CA ASN A 40 7.33 -12.58 8.46
C ASN A 40 7.93 -12.31 7.08
N VAL A 41 8.77 -11.28 6.96
CA VAL A 41 9.51 -10.99 5.72
C VAL A 41 10.38 -12.17 5.31
N HIS A 42 11.10 -12.77 6.26
CA HIS A 42 11.91 -13.97 6.00
C HIS A 42 11.06 -15.13 5.46
N ARG A 43 9.88 -15.36 6.06
CA ARG A 43 8.95 -16.43 5.65
C ARG A 43 8.44 -16.21 4.22
N GLU A 44 8.06 -14.98 3.88
CA GLU A 44 7.58 -14.64 2.53
C GLU A 44 8.70 -14.70 1.49
N LEU A 45 9.92 -14.23 1.81
CA LEU A 45 11.08 -14.38 0.92
C LEU A 45 11.37 -15.85 0.61
N ARG A 46 11.32 -16.74 1.62
CA ARG A 46 11.49 -18.19 1.41
C ARG A 46 10.36 -18.81 0.57
N ARG A 47 9.15 -18.23 0.58
CA ARG A 47 8.04 -18.67 -0.28
C ARG A 47 8.26 -18.23 -1.71
N LEU A 48 8.65 -16.97 -1.92
CA LEU A 48 8.97 -16.42 -3.23
C LEU A 48 10.17 -17.15 -3.86
N GLU A 49 11.19 -17.50 -3.07
CA GLU A 49 12.36 -18.28 -3.51
C GLU A 49 11.95 -19.67 -3.99
N ARG A 50 11.17 -20.40 -3.20
CA ARG A 50 10.64 -21.72 -3.58
C ARG A 50 9.78 -21.70 -4.83
N ALA A 51 9.20 -20.55 -5.13
CA ALA A 51 8.37 -20.34 -6.29
C ALA A 51 9.13 -19.75 -7.50
N GLY A 52 10.44 -19.50 -7.37
CA GLY A 52 11.27 -18.99 -8.46
C GLY A 52 11.16 -17.48 -8.72
N TRP A 53 10.45 -16.71 -7.88
CA TRP A 53 10.32 -15.27 -8.07
C TRP A 53 11.53 -14.47 -7.60
N VAL A 54 12.30 -15.03 -6.67
CA VAL A 54 13.50 -14.38 -6.12
C VAL A 54 14.66 -15.37 -6.08
N VAL A 55 15.85 -14.85 -6.37
CA VAL A 55 17.11 -15.56 -6.23
C VAL A 55 17.73 -15.21 -4.88
N ARG A 56 18.17 -16.23 -4.16
CA ARG A 56 18.95 -16.07 -2.93
C ARG A 56 20.44 -16.13 -3.26
N SER A 57 21.20 -15.14 -2.79
CA SER A 57 22.67 -15.14 -2.88
C SER A 57 23.29 -14.96 -1.49
N THR A 58 24.56 -15.35 -1.37
CA THR A 58 25.34 -15.12 -0.15
C THR A 58 26.52 -14.22 -0.49
N ASP A 59 26.61 -13.07 0.18
CA ASP A 59 27.73 -12.15 0.09
C ASP A 59 28.36 -11.98 1.48
N ARG A 60 29.61 -12.40 1.65
CA ARG A 60 30.40 -12.25 2.89
C ARG A 60 29.60 -12.56 4.17
N ASN A 61 28.97 -13.74 4.17
CA ASN A 61 28.13 -14.27 5.27
C ASN A 61 26.76 -13.57 5.46
N ARG A 62 26.32 -12.75 4.49
CA ARG A 62 24.99 -12.13 4.46
C ARG A 62 24.15 -12.79 3.37
N VAL A 63 22.93 -13.17 3.75
CA VAL A 63 21.94 -13.70 2.80
C VAL A 63 21.20 -12.52 2.18
N LEU A 64 21.24 -12.43 0.86
CA LEU A 64 20.54 -11.41 0.08
C LEU A 64 19.51 -12.07 -0.84
N TYR A 65 18.45 -11.33 -1.14
CA TYR A 65 17.37 -11.74 -2.04
C TYR A 65 17.18 -10.69 -3.12
N ARG A 66 17.04 -11.11 -4.36
CA ARG A 66 16.76 -10.23 -5.52
C ARG A 66 15.67 -10.86 -6.37
N VAL A 67 14.89 -10.06 -7.08
CA VAL A 67 13.93 -10.58 -8.08
C VAL A 67 14.67 -11.40 -9.13
N ASP A 68 14.10 -12.54 -9.51
CA ASP A 68 14.56 -13.28 -10.68
C ASP A 68 13.91 -12.71 -11.95
N GLU A 69 14.64 -11.84 -12.64
CA GLU A 69 14.19 -11.25 -13.92
C GLU A 69 14.12 -12.29 -15.05
N GLY A 70 14.72 -13.47 -14.86
CA GLY A 70 14.62 -14.61 -15.77
C GLY A 70 13.35 -15.44 -15.58
N HIS A 71 12.52 -15.14 -14.57
CA HIS A 71 11.29 -15.87 -14.33
C HIS A 71 10.31 -15.69 -15.53
N PRO A 72 9.66 -16.75 -16.04
CA PRO A 72 8.82 -16.67 -17.25
C PRO A 72 7.67 -15.65 -17.19
N LEU A 73 7.21 -15.33 -15.98
CA LEU A 73 6.13 -14.37 -15.72
C LEU A 73 6.62 -13.04 -15.12
N TYR A 74 7.93 -12.78 -15.18
CA TYR A 74 8.52 -11.56 -14.62
C TYR A 74 7.93 -10.31 -15.27
N ALA A 75 7.86 -10.26 -16.60
CA ALA A 75 7.37 -9.09 -17.33
C ALA A 75 5.92 -8.75 -16.97
N GLU A 76 5.06 -9.76 -16.85
CA GLU A 76 3.67 -9.61 -16.43
C GLU A 76 3.59 -9.09 -15.00
N MET A 77 4.29 -9.71 -14.06
CA MET A 77 4.27 -9.25 -12.66
C MET A 77 4.85 -7.86 -12.49
N ALA A 78 5.96 -7.54 -13.16
CA ALA A 78 6.55 -6.21 -13.14
C ALA A 78 5.57 -5.16 -13.67
N ARG A 79 4.84 -5.45 -14.76
CA ARG A 79 3.77 -4.58 -15.26
C ARG A 79 2.63 -4.43 -14.26
N LEU A 80 2.24 -5.51 -13.57
CA LEU A 80 1.17 -5.47 -12.56
C LEU A 80 1.56 -4.62 -11.34
N VAL A 81 2.79 -4.80 -10.83
CA VAL A 81 3.32 -4.00 -9.72
C VAL A 81 3.53 -2.55 -10.15
N ALA A 82 4.07 -2.31 -11.34
CA ALA A 82 4.23 -0.96 -11.89
C ALA A 82 2.88 -0.25 -12.07
N LYS A 83 1.82 -0.97 -12.46
CA LYS A 83 0.46 -0.41 -12.49
C LYS A 83 -0.01 0.00 -11.09
N THR A 84 0.34 -0.71 -10.03
CA THR A 84 -0.06 -0.30 -8.66
C THR A 84 0.78 0.83 -8.11
N VAL A 85 2.10 0.75 -8.25
CA VAL A 85 3.03 1.79 -7.79
C VAL A 85 2.79 3.08 -8.59
N GLY A 86 2.61 2.97 -9.90
CA GLY A 86 2.22 4.07 -10.77
C GLY A 86 0.85 4.67 -10.42
N VAL A 87 -0.16 3.84 -10.11
CA VAL A 87 -1.45 4.32 -9.59
C VAL A 87 -1.23 5.13 -8.31
N SER A 88 -0.51 4.62 -7.32
CA SER A 88 -0.29 5.36 -6.06
C SER A 88 0.43 6.69 -6.30
N LEU A 89 1.43 6.73 -7.18
CA LEU A 89 2.13 7.98 -7.53
C LEU A 89 1.20 8.99 -8.20
N VAL A 90 0.36 8.56 -9.14
CA VAL A 90 -0.58 9.43 -9.87
C VAL A 90 -1.65 9.97 -8.93
N LEU A 91 -2.21 9.12 -8.06
CA LEU A 91 -3.19 9.53 -7.06
C LEU A 91 -2.57 10.46 -6.00
N ALA A 92 -1.34 10.18 -5.56
CA ALA A 92 -0.62 11.02 -4.62
C ALA A 92 -0.33 12.40 -5.22
N ALA A 93 0.11 12.47 -6.48
CA ALA A 93 0.31 13.73 -7.18
C ALA A 93 -0.98 14.53 -7.33
N ALA A 94 -2.10 13.86 -7.62
CA ALA A 94 -3.41 14.49 -7.73
C ALA A 94 -3.92 15.04 -6.39
N LEU A 95 -3.59 14.38 -5.28
CA LEU A 95 -4.01 14.78 -3.93
C LEU A 95 -3.01 15.69 -3.23
N PHE A 96 -1.83 15.90 -3.82
CA PHE A 96 -0.81 16.76 -3.28
C PHE A 96 -1.36 18.19 -3.15
N ASP A 97 -1.31 18.72 -1.93
CA ASP A 97 -1.74 20.08 -1.59
C ASP A 97 -3.26 20.37 -1.77
N VAL A 98 -4.10 19.33 -1.81
CA VAL A 98 -5.56 19.52 -1.77
C VAL A 98 -5.97 20.10 -0.40
N PRO A 99 -6.56 21.31 -0.33
CA PRO A 99 -6.92 21.93 0.92
C PRO A 99 -7.89 21.09 1.75
N GLY A 100 -7.67 21.05 3.06
CA GLY A 100 -8.52 20.32 4.00
C GLY A 100 -8.31 18.80 4.04
N VAL A 101 -7.46 18.22 3.17
CA VAL A 101 -7.07 16.80 3.26
C VAL A 101 -5.87 16.65 4.21
N LEU A 102 -6.09 15.99 5.34
CA LEU A 102 -5.08 15.80 6.39
C LEU A 102 -4.24 14.53 6.19
N TYR A 103 -4.85 13.51 5.58
CA TYR A 103 -4.26 12.23 5.23
C TYR A 103 -5.07 11.59 4.10
N ALA A 104 -4.43 10.85 3.21
CA ALA A 104 -5.12 10.04 2.21
C ALA A 104 -4.38 8.74 1.95
N ALA A 105 -5.10 7.68 1.62
CA ALA A 105 -4.52 6.40 1.27
C ALA A 105 -5.33 5.64 0.23
N LEU A 106 -4.62 4.91 -0.63
CA LEU A 106 -5.20 3.85 -1.45
C LEU A 106 -5.44 2.64 -0.55
N VAL A 107 -6.70 2.22 -0.45
CA VAL A 107 -7.13 1.11 0.40
C VAL A 107 -7.21 -0.17 -0.41
N ASP A 108 -6.53 -1.21 0.05
CA ASP A 108 -6.67 -2.53 -0.53
C ASP A 108 -8.02 -3.15 -0.11
N VAL A 109 -8.79 -3.61 -1.08
CA VAL A 109 -10.05 -4.31 -0.82
C VAL A 109 -9.76 -5.79 -0.96
N ALA A 110 -9.61 -6.46 0.18
CA ALA A 110 -9.20 -7.86 0.28
C ALA A 110 -10.11 -8.88 -0.47
N ASP A 111 -11.27 -8.42 -0.97
CA ASP A 111 -12.23 -9.20 -1.77
C ASP A 111 -12.31 -8.74 -3.24
N GLY A 112 -11.46 -7.80 -3.65
CA GLY A 112 -11.38 -7.26 -5.00
C GLY A 112 -10.50 -8.13 -5.92
N PRO A 113 -10.73 -8.11 -7.24
CA PRO A 113 -9.92 -8.88 -8.17
C PRO A 113 -8.44 -8.47 -8.08
N ALA A 114 -7.56 -9.46 -8.23
CA ALA A 114 -6.12 -9.26 -8.15
C ALA A 114 -5.63 -8.17 -9.11
N LEU A 115 -4.54 -7.52 -8.70
CA LEU A 115 -3.70 -6.59 -9.47
C LEU A 115 -3.79 -6.84 -10.98
N GLY A 116 -4.30 -5.84 -11.73
CA GLY A 116 -4.42 -5.89 -13.19
C GLY A 116 -5.84 -5.76 -13.76
N THR A 117 -6.86 -5.63 -12.92
CA THR A 117 -8.27 -5.58 -13.34
C THR A 117 -8.87 -4.17 -13.33
N ALA A 118 -9.86 -3.93 -14.21
CA ALA A 118 -10.59 -2.67 -14.39
C ALA A 118 -11.55 -2.31 -13.23
N ALA A 119 -11.34 -2.86 -12.04
CA ALA A 119 -12.18 -2.58 -10.88
C ALA A 119 -12.13 -1.08 -10.50
N PRO A 120 -12.94 -0.59 -9.57
CA PRO A 120 -12.72 0.72 -8.96
C PRO A 120 -11.46 0.75 -8.07
N LEU A 121 -10.82 1.92 -7.98
CA LEU A 121 -9.76 2.24 -7.03
C LEU A 121 -10.40 2.86 -5.78
N HIS A 122 -10.20 2.27 -4.61
CA HIS A 122 -10.77 2.79 -3.37
C HIS A 122 -9.79 3.72 -2.65
N VAL A 123 -10.16 4.99 -2.52
CA VAL A 123 -9.35 6.01 -1.85
C VAL A 123 -10.08 6.47 -0.59
N LEU A 124 -9.38 6.43 0.54
CA LEU A 124 -9.83 7.05 1.78
C LEU A 124 -9.12 8.39 1.94
N ALA A 125 -9.88 9.47 2.12
CA ALA A 125 -9.37 10.77 2.52
C ALA A 125 -9.88 11.13 3.92
N VAL A 126 -8.96 11.47 4.81
CA VAL A 126 -9.26 12.05 6.12
C VAL A 126 -9.16 13.56 5.98
N ALA A 127 -10.27 14.24 6.25
CA ALA A 127 -10.41 15.67 6.06
C ALA A 127 -10.61 16.40 7.40
N GLU A 128 -10.27 17.68 7.43
CA GLU A 128 -10.57 18.56 8.56
C GLU A 128 -12.09 18.75 8.71
N THR A 129 -12.76 19.08 7.60
CA THR A 129 -14.21 19.19 7.50
C THR A 129 -14.74 18.30 6.36
N VAL A 130 -15.98 17.82 6.50
CA VAL A 130 -16.70 17.11 5.43
C VAL A 130 -17.79 17.96 4.77
N ASP A 131 -18.14 19.09 5.40
CA ASP A 131 -19.08 20.06 4.88
C ASP A 131 -18.52 21.49 5.10
N PRO A 132 -18.09 22.20 4.04
CA PRO A 132 -18.02 21.71 2.67
C PRO A 132 -16.96 20.60 2.52
N PRO A 133 -17.16 19.65 1.57
CA PRO A 133 -16.18 18.60 1.32
C PRO A 133 -14.91 19.18 0.67
N PRO A 134 -13.72 18.62 0.96
CA PRO A 134 -12.49 19.03 0.29
C PRO A 134 -12.58 18.76 -1.22
N PRO A 135 -11.87 19.52 -2.07
CA PRO A 135 -11.91 19.36 -3.52
C PRO A 135 -11.17 18.10 -4.04
N ALA A 136 -10.97 17.08 -3.18
CA ALA A 136 -10.27 15.84 -3.49
C ALA A 136 -10.94 15.04 -4.62
N ALA A 137 -12.29 15.01 -4.68
CA ALA A 137 -13.00 14.33 -5.76
C ALA A 137 -12.69 14.97 -7.12
N ALA A 138 -12.69 16.31 -7.20
CA ALA A 138 -12.35 17.04 -8.41
C ALA A 138 -10.88 16.84 -8.78
N ALA A 139 -9.98 16.87 -7.80
CA ALA A 139 -8.55 16.67 -8.00
C ALA A 139 -8.21 15.26 -8.54
N LEU A 140 -8.96 14.24 -8.12
CA LEU A 140 -8.76 12.86 -8.56
C LEU A 140 -9.34 12.53 -9.95
N ARG A 141 -10.24 13.37 -10.51
CA ARG A 141 -10.87 13.09 -11.81
C ARG A 141 -9.86 12.91 -12.96
N PRO A 142 -8.87 13.79 -13.17
CA PRO A 142 -7.88 13.60 -14.23
C PRO A 142 -7.04 12.33 -14.02
N ALA A 143 -6.74 11.99 -12.77
CA ALA A 143 -6.02 10.76 -12.43
C ALA A 143 -6.83 9.52 -12.82
N GLY A 144 -8.13 9.47 -12.49
CA GLY A 144 -8.99 8.34 -12.88
C GLY A 144 -9.10 8.17 -14.39
N GLN A 145 -9.20 9.28 -15.13
CA GLN A 145 -9.21 9.26 -16.60
C GLN A 145 -7.90 8.76 -17.19
N TRP A 146 -6.77 9.25 -16.68
CA TRP A 146 -5.45 8.82 -17.14
C TRP A 146 -5.16 7.35 -16.83
N LEU A 147 -5.65 6.88 -15.68
CA LEU A 147 -5.55 5.49 -15.26
C LEU A 147 -6.54 4.55 -15.96
N ASP A 148 -7.51 5.09 -16.71
CA ASP A 148 -8.66 4.38 -17.28
C ASP A 148 -9.41 3.56 -16.21
N ARG A 149 -9.63 4.17 -15.04
CA ARG A 149 -10.28 3.51 -13.89
C ARG A 149 -11.13 4.46 -13.08
N GLU A 150 -12.25 3.93 -12.58
CA GLU A 150 -13.09 4.63 -11.60
C GLU A 150 -12.34 4.77 -10.27
N ILE A 151 -12.52 5.91 -9.61
CA ILE A 151 -11.99 6.17 -8.26
C ILE A 151 -13.17 6.37 -7.32
N ASP A 152 -13.36 5.41 -6.42
CA ASP A 152 -14.31 5.48 -5.33
C ASP A 152 -13.65 6.19 -4.14
N LEU A 153 -14.00 7.47 -3.95
CA LEU A 153 -13.47 8.32 -2.89
C LEU A 153 -14.42 8.33 -1.70
N GLN A 154 -13.93 7.83 -0.56
CA GLN A 154 -14.57 8.01 0.73
C GLN A 154 -13.88 9.14 1.52
N VAL A 155 -14.62 10.20 1.85
CA VAL A 155 -14.14 11.28 2.73
C VAL A 155 -14.68 11.08 4.14
N VAL A 156 -13.80 11.18 5.14
CA VAL A 156 -14.16 11.08 6.56
C VAL A 156 -13.54 12.26 7.31
N GLY A 157 -14.34 12.97 8.10
CA GLY A 157 -13.86 14.07 8.95
C GLY A 157 -13.03 13.53 10.13
N ILE A 158 -11.99 14.27 10.53
CA ILE A 158 -11.07 13.85 11.59
C ILE A 158 -11.78 13.60 12.92
N GLU A 159 -12.72 14.46 13.30
CA GLU A 159 -13.48 14.30 14.55
C GLU A 159 -14.37 13.06 14.52
N GLU A 160 -14.99 12.78 13.38
CA GLU A 160 -15.80 11.59 13.22
C GLU A 160 -14.95 10.32 13.26
N LEU A 161 -13.78 10.35 12.61
CA LEU A 161 -12.84 9.23 12.65
C LEU A 161 -12.37 8.94 14.08
N ARG A 162 -11.98 9.99 14.83
CA ARG A 162 -11.62 9.88 16.26
C ARG A 162 -12.75 9.26 17.09
N ARG A 163 -13.98 9.73 16.92
CA ARG A 163 -15.16 9.24 17.63
C ARG A 163 -15.38 7.74 17.39
N ARG A 164 -15.30 7.30 16.13
CA ARG A 164 -15.50 5.89 15.75
C ARG A 164 -14.38 4.98 16.25
N VAL A 165 -13.13 5.46 16.25
CA VAL A 165 -12.01 4.73 16.87
C VAL A 165 -12.19 4.61 18.37
N GLY A 166 -12.54 5.70 19.07
CA GLY A 166 -12.78 5.68 20.52
C GLY A 166 -13.92 4.78 20.97
N ARG A 167 -14.92 4.54 20.09
CA ARG A 167 -16.02 3.60 20.32
C ARG A 167 -15.70 2.16 19.90
N GLY A 168 -14.54 1.92 19.32
CA GLY A 168 -14.15 0.60 18.81
C GLY A 168 -15.06 0.10 17.68
N GLU A 169 -15.62 1.00 16.86
CA GLU A 169 -16.57 0.61 15.82
C GLU A 169 -15.95 -0.40 14.83
N PRO A 170 -16.59 -1.56 14.60
CA PRO A 170 -16.00 -2.63 13.77
C PRO A 170 -15.64 -2.20 12.35
N SER A 171 -16.41 -1.25 11.78
CA SER A 171 -16.18 -0.69 10.45
C SER A 171 -14.85 0.05 10.36
N VAL A 172 -14.55 0.91 11.33
CA VAL A 172 -13.31 1.70 11.36
C VAL A 172 -12.13 0.85 11.78
N THR A 173 -12.27 -0.03 12.76
CA THR A 173 -11.21 -0.99 13.12
C THR A 173 -10.82 -1.87 11.93
N ARG A 174 -11.81 -2.29 11.12
CA ARG A 174 -11.56 -3.04 9.88
C ARG A 174 -10.90 -2.19 8.79
N LEU A 175 -11.33 -0.93 8.63
CA LEU A 175 -10.69 0.01 7.70
C LEU A 175 -9.24 0.33 8.09
N LEU A 176 -8.97 0.41 9.39
CA LEU A 176 -7.64 0.67 9.95
C LEU A 176 -6.71 -0.56 9.90
N SER A 177 -7.24 -1.77 9.95
CA SER A 177 -6.44 -3.00 9.88
C SER A 177 -6.10 -3.43 8.44
N ARG A 178 -6.80 -2.91 7.44
CA ARG A 178 -6.54 -3.20 6.01
C ARG A 178 -5.16 -2.70 5.56
N SER A 179 -4.63 -3.37 4.55
CA SER A 179 -3.43 -2.90 3.83
C SER A 179 -3.76 -1.60 3.11
N ARG A 180 -2.90 -0.59 3.28
CA ARG A 180 -3.11 0.76 2.76
C ARG A 180 -1.80 1.31 2.28
N THR A 181 -1.85 2.03 1.16
CA THR A 181 -0.70 2.76 0.61
C THR A 181 -0.94 4.24 0.84
N PRO A 182 -0.17 4.91 1.72
CA PRO A 182 -0.29 6.35 1.93
C PRO A 182 -0.09 7.12 0.62
N LEU A 183 -0.96 8.10 0.39
CA LEU A 183 -0.94 9.03 -0.76
C LEU A 183 -0.62 10.45 -0.30
N VAL A 184 -1.18 10.85 0.85
CA VAL A 184 -0.90 12.13 1.53
C VAL A 184 -0.59 11.83 3.00
N GLY A 185 0.56 12.31 3.47
CA GLY A 185 1.08 11.98 4.79
C GLY A 185 1.59 10.54 4.90
N ASP A 186 1.78 10.07 6.14
CA ASP A 186 2.23 8.72 6.45
C ASP A 186 1.40 8.11 7.60
N GLU A 187 1.67 6.86 7.93
CA GLU A 187 1.00 6.16 9.04
C GLU A 187 1.29 6.81 10.40
N HIS A 188 2.43 7.49 10.56
CA HIS A 188 2.75 8.21 11.80
C HIS A 188 1.84 9.44 11.97
N ARG A 189 1.63 10.21 10.90
CA ARG A 189 0.69 11.32 10.83
C ARG A 189 -0.74 10.84 11.09
N LEU A 190 -1.15 9.71 10.52
CA LEU A 190 -2.47 9.14 10.80
C LEU A 190 -2.64 8.81 12.29
N ARG A 191 -1.65 8.19 12.93
CA ARG A 191 -1.71 7.91 14.38
C ARG A 191 -1.77 9.18 15.23
N ALA A 192 -0.96 10.18 14.90
CA ALA A 192 -0.97 11.48 15.56
C ALA A 192 -2.35 12.16 15.42
N LEU A 193 -2.95 12.11 14.23
CA LEU A 193 -4.30 12.60 13.97
C LEU A 193 -5.33 11.88 14.84
N LEU A 194 -5.22 10.55 15.03
CA LEU A 194 -6.13 9.78 15.86
C LEU A 194 -5.94 9.98 17.38
N GLY A 195 -4.95 10.78 17.81
CA GLY A 195 -4.65 10.96 19.22
C GLY A 195 -3.90 9.79 19.86
N ALA A 196 -3.38 8.85 19.05
CA ALA A 196 -2.48 7.81 19.52
C ALA A 196 -1.05 8.38 19.55
N THR A 197 -0.69 9.06 20.64
CA THR A 197 0.70 9.30 20.98
C THR A 197 1.42 7.97 21.16
N ALA A 198 2.64 7.85 20.67
CA ALA A 198 3.47 6.66 20.86
C ALA A 198 3.63 6.33 22.36
N GLY A 199 3.40 5.07 22.75
CA GLY A 199 3.46 4.51 24.11
C GLY A 199 2.09 3.95 24.50
N ASP A 200 1.90 2.66 24.83
CA ASP A 200 2.77 1.68 25.49
C ASP A 200 3.18 0.47 24.63
#